data_AF-A0A9Q0Q7S3-F1
#
_entry.id   AF-A0A9Q0Q7S3-F1
#
_cell.length_a   1.000
_cell.length_b   1.000
_cell.length_c   1.000
_cell.angle_alpha   90.00
_cell.angle_beta   90.00
_cell.angle_gamma   90.00
#
_symmetry.space_group_name_H-M   'P 1'
#
loop_
_entity.id
_entity.type
_entity.pdbx_description
1 polymer ?
#
loop_
_entity_poly.entity_id
_entity_poly.type
_entity_poly.pdbx_seq_one_letter_code
_entity_poly.pdbx_strand_id
1 'polypeptide(L)'
;MDLLPDIEVVFESKSADSIRVQAAEILSRLAEAARGILSEFENAVLREPSRVPVPGGTIHPLTRYVMNYISLISDYKQTLIELIMSKPSTGSRYSGDPSTPDMEFDELEGKTPLALHLIWIIVILQFNLEGKSKHYKDASLAHLFIMNNVHYIVQKIKGSPELREMIGDDYLRKLTGKFRQAATSYQRATWVSVLYCLRDEGLHVRGSFSSGVSKSALRERFKTFNAMFEEVHRTQATWLIPDSQLREELRISISEKLIPAYRSFLGRFRSHIESGKHPENYIKYSVEDLESAVLDFFEGYPVSQHLRRRSQ
;
A
#
# COMPACT_ATOMS: atom_id res chain seq x y z
N MET A 1 -17.26 34.58 -7.77
CA MET A 1 -17.15 35.50 -6.62
C MET A 1 -16.62 36.84 -7.08
N ASP A 2 -15.70 36.82 -8.04
CA ASP A 2 -15.01 37.97 -8.63
C ASP A 2 -15.92 39.09 -9.17
N LEU A 3 -17.13 38.76 -9.62
CA LEU A 3 -18.10 39.74 -10.15
C LEU A 3 -19.03 40.33 -9.09
N LEU A 4 -19.02 39.82 -7.85
CA LEU A 4 -19.88 40.38 -6.79
C LEU A 4 -19.57 41.86 -6.50
N PRO A 5 -18.30 42.31 -6.41
CA PRO A 5 -17.99 43.72 -6.26
C PRO A 5 -18.56 44.58 -7.40
N ASP A 6 -18.46 44.11 -8.65
CA ASP A 6 -19.01 44.82 -9.81
C ASP A 6 -20.54 44.87 -9.76
N ILE A 7 -21.19 43.79 -9.34
CA ILE A 7 -22.65 43.74 -9.12
C ILE A 7 -23.05 44.72 -8.02
N GLU A 8 -22.28 44.82 -6.93
CA GLU A 8 -22.56 45.78 -5.85
C GLU A 8 -22.47 47.23 -6.33
N VAL A 9 -21.48 47.55 -7.17
CA VAL A 9 -21.26 48.89 -7.73
C VAL A 9 -22.31 49.22 -8.79
N VAL A 10 -22.57 48.31 -9.73
CA VAL A 10 -23.52 48.55 -10.85
C VAL A 10 -24.96 48.66 -10.35
N PHE A 11 -25.32 47.91 -9.30
CA PHE A 11 -26.67 47.84 -8.77
C PHE A 11 -26.82 48.50 -7.38
N GLU A 12 -26.07 49.57 -7.11
CA GLU A 12 -26.08 50.29 -5.83
C GLU A 12 -27.42 50.96 -5.50
N SER A 13 -28.27 51.23 -6.49
CA SER A 13 -29.56 51.90 -6.29
C SER A 13 -30.53 51.07 -5.46
N LYS A 14 -31.35 51.73 -4.63
CA LYS A 14 -32.42 51.06 -3.86
C LYS A 14 -33.40 50.25 -4.72
N SER A 15 -33.62 50.67 -5.97
CA SER A 15 -34.48 49.95 -6.92
C SER A 15 -33.87 48.64 -7.42
N ALA A 16 -32.54 48.50 -7.38
CA ALA A 16 -31.82 47.32 -7.83
C ALA A 16 -31.34 46.42 -6.67
N ASP A 17 -31.72 46.72 -5.43
CA ASP A 17 -31.33 45.99 -4.22
C ASP A 17 -31.66 44.49 -4.31
N SER A 18 -32.81 44.15 -4.90
CA SER A 18 -33.22 42.76 -5.12
C SER A 18 -32.23 41.95 -5.95
N ILE A 19 -31.52 42.56 -6.90
CA ILE A 19 -30.53 41.90 -7.75
C ILE A 19 -29.28 41.54 -6.94
N ARG A 20 -28.83 42.45 -6.07
CA ARG A 20 -27.67 42.21 -5.18
C ARG A 20 -27.96 41.07 -4.19
N VAL A 21 -29.15 41.09 -3.59
CA VAL A 21 -29.61 40.02 -2.68
C VAL A 21 -29.67 38.67 -3.40
N GLN A 22 -30.26 38.62 -4.60
CA GLN A 22 -30.34 37.39 -5.39
C GLN A 22 -28.96 36.85 -5.79
N ALA A 23 -28.03 37.73 -6.19
CA ALA A 23 -26.67 37.32 -6.53
C ALA A 23 -25.94 36.67 -5.34
N ALA A 24 -26.07 37.25 -4.15
CA ALA A 24 -25.52 36.68 -2.92
C ALA A 24 -26.19 35.35 -2.55
N GLU A 25 -27.51 35.25 -2.72
CA GLU A 25 -28.26 34.01 -2.44
C GLU A 25 -27.84 32.86 -3.38
N ILE A 26 -27.65 33.13 -4.67
CA ILE A 26 -27.16 32.14 -5.64
C ILE A 26 -25.79 31.60 -5.20
N LEU A 27 -24.89 32.48 -4.78
CA LEU A 27 -23.56 32.06 -4.31
C LEU A 27 -23.69 31.19 -3.05
N SER A 28 -24.53 31.57 -2.10
CA SER A 28 -24.78 30.78 -0.89
C SER A 28 -25.29 29.36 -1.24
N ARG A 29 -26.28 29.28 -2.13
CA ARG A 29 -26.86 28.00 -2.60
C ARG A 29 -25.84 27.15 -3.35
N LEU A 30 -24.96 27.76 -4.14
CA LEU A 30 -23.86 27.06 -4.80
C LEU A 30 -22.88 26.48 -3.77
N ALA A 31 -22.52 27.25 -2.74
CA ALA A 31 -21.63 26.80 -1.67
C ALA A 31 -22.26 25.63 -0.88
N GLU A 32 -23.56 25.69 -0.59
CA GLU A 32 -24.31 24.58 0.02
C GLU A 32 -24.30 23.33 -0.85
N ALA A 33 -24.58 23.47 -2.15
CA ALA A 33 -24.55 22.35 -3.08
C ALA A 33 -23.16 21.71 -3.16
N ALA A 34 -22.10 22.52 -3.22
CA ALA A 34 -20.71 22.03 -3.23
C ALA A 34 -20.37 21.25 -1.95
N ARG A 35 -20.77 21.75 -0.77
CA ARG A 35 -20.60 21.04 0.50
C ARG A 35 -21.38 19.73 0.55
N GLY A 36 -22.61 19.73 0.04
CA GLY A 36 -23.46 18.55 -0.07
C GLY A 36 -22.80 17.45 -0.91
N ILE A 37 -22.33 17.79 -2.11
CA ILE A 37 -21.62 16.86 -3.01
C ILE A 37 -20.37 16.27 -2.33
N LEU A 38 -19.61 17.09 -1.61
CA LEU A 38 -18.40 16.63 -0.92
C LEU A 38 -18.74 15.64 0.20
N SER A 39 -19.77 15.92 0.98
CA SER A 39 -20.25 15.02 2.04
C SER A 39 -20.84 13.72 1.48
N GLU A 40 -21.59 13.79 0.38
CA GLU A 40 -22.09 12.60 -0.32
C GLU A 40 -20.94 11.73 -0.84
N PHE A 41 -19.91 12.36 -1.39
CA PHE A 41 -18.71 11.66 -1.84
C PHE A 41 -17.99 10.95 -0.70
N GLU A 42 -17.77 11.61 0.44
CA GLU A 42 -17.21 11.00 1.65
C GLU A 42 -18.00 9.76 2.08
N ASN A 43 -19.32 9.89 2.15
CA ASN A 43 -20.21 8.79 2.50
C ASN A 43 -20.17 7.64 1.49
N ALA A 44 -20.07 7.96 0.20
CA ALA A 44 -19.97 6.96 -0.87
C ALA A 44 -18.65 6.17 -0.79
N VAL A 45 -17.53 6.83 -0.49
CA VAL A 45 -16.24 6.16 -0.29
C VAL A 45 -16.28 5.28 0.98
N LEU A 46 -16.90 5.77 2.06
CA LEU A 46 -17.02 5.03 3.32
C LEU A 46 -17.86 3.75 3.14
N ARG A 47 -19.00 3.88 2.46
CA ARG A 47 -20.00 2.82 2.29
C ARG A 47 -19.78 1.95 1.06
N GLU A 48 -18.61 2.03 0.42
CA GLU A 48 -18.32 1.23 -0.76
C GLU A 48 -18.43 -0.27 -0.41
N PRO A 49 -19.34 -1.02 -1.07
CA PRO A 49 -19.76 -2.34 -0.59
C PRO A 49 -18.85 -3.49 -1.05
N SER A 50 -17.90 -3.26 -1.96
CA SER A 50 -17.10 -4.34 -2.54
C SER A 50 -16.23 -5.01 -1.47
N ARG A 51 -16.51 -6.30 -1.25
CA ARG A 51 -15.70 -7.19 -0.41
C ARG A 51 -14.77 -8.07 -1.23
N VAL A 52 -14.76 -7.90 -2.55
CA VAL A 52 -14.00 -8.77 -3.46
C VAL A 52 -12.53 -8.33 -3.45
N PRO A 53 -11.60 -9.19 -3.00
CA PRO A 53 -10.18 -8.89 -3.09
C PRO A 53 -9.76 -8.74 -4.56
N VAL A 54 -8.93 -7.74 -4.82
CA VAL A 54 -8.43 -7.51 -6.19
C VAL A 54 -7.38 -8.59 -6.51
N PRO A 55 -7.51 -9.31 -7.63
CA PRO A 55 -6.53 -10.32 -8.02
C PRO A 55 -5.10 -9.76 -8.03
N GLY A 56 -4.16 -10.55 -7.49
CA GLY A 56 -2.74 -10.19 -7.42
C GLY A 56 -2.40 -9.05 -6.46
N GLY A 57 -3.35 -8.54 -5.67
CA GLY A 57 -3.08 -7.51 -4.67
C GLY A 57 -2.72 -6.15 -5.26
N THR A 58 -3.11 -5.88 -6.51
CA THR A 58 -2.82 -4.62 -7.19
C THR A 58 -3.62 -3.43 -6.63
N ILE A 59 -3.48 -2.26 -7.24
CA ILE A 59 -4.20 -1.04 -6.87
C ILE A 59 -5.71 -1.25 -7.07
N HIS A 60 -6.49 -0.94 -6.04
CA HIS A 60 -7.94 -1.02 -6.09
C HIS A 60 -8.52 0.10 -6.97
N PRO A 61 -9.54 -0.17 -7.82
CA PRO A 61 -10.17 0.87 -8.65
C PRO A 61 -10.66 2.08 -7.85
N LEU A 62 -11.29 1.86 -6.69
CA LEU A 62 -11.67 2.91 -5.73
C LEU A 62 -10.51 3.86 -5.40
N THR A 63 -9.30 3.34 -5.16
CA THR A 63 -8.13 4.18 -4.85
C THR A 63 -7.78 5.09 -6.01
N ARG A 64 -7.83 4.59 -7.25
CA ARG A 64 -7.59 5.43 -8.43
C ARG A 64 -8.67 6.49 -8.60
N TYR A 65 -9.93 6.08 -8.48
CA TYR A 65 -11.09 6.95 -8.60
C TYR A 65 -11.04 8.09 -7.57
N VAL A 66 -10.88 7.75 -6.29
CA VAL A 66 -10.84 8.73 -5.19
C VAL A 66 -9.66 9.68 -5.34
N MET A 67 -8.46 9.16 -5.60
CA MET A 67 -7.29 10.03 -5.73
C MET A 67 -7.37 10.93 -6.96
N ASN A 68 -7.95 10.47 -8.07
CA ASN A 68 -8.17 11.34 -9.23
C ASN A 68 -9.17 12.46 -8.91
N TYR A 69 -10.24 12.16 -8.16
CA TYR A 69 -11.21 13.16 -7.73
C TYR A 69 -10.60 14.18 -6.77
N ILE A 70 -9.83 13.72 -5.79
CA ILE A 70 -9.09 14.60 -4.86
C ILE A 70 -8.09 15.50 -5.61
N SER A 71 -7.36 14.96 -6.59
CA SER A 71 -6.46 15.76 -7.43
C SER A 71 -7.24 16.82 -8.23
N LEU A 72 -8.40 16.47 -8.80
CA LEU A 72 -9.23 17.44 -9.49
C LEU A 72 -9.72 18.55 -8.56
N ILE A 73 -10.18 18.20 -7.35
CA ILE A 73 -10.57 19.18 -6.32
C ILE A 73 -9.38 20.11 -6.00
N SER A 74 -8.16 19.58 -5.91
CA SER A 74 -6.98 20.39 -5.62
C SER A 74 -6.63 21.42 -6.68
N ASP A 75 -6.92 21.13 -7.95
CA ASP A 75 -6.69 22.07 -9.04
C ASP A 75 -7.61 23.31 -8.93
N TYR A 76 -8.79 23.15 -8.31
CA TYR A 76 -9.74 24.24 -8.04
C TYR A 76 -9.63 24.81 -6.62
N LYS A 77 -8.47 24.66 -5.94
CA LYS A 77 -8.29 25.04 -4.53
C LYS A 77 -8.76 26.47 -4.22
N GLN A 78 -8.44 27.45 -5.08
CA GLN A 78 -8.69 28.86 -4.80
C GLN A 78 -10.19 29.14 -4.66
N THR A 79 -10.99 28.65 -5.60
CA THR A 79 -12.45 28.80 -5.58
C THR A 79 -13.09 27.97 -4.47
N LEU A 80 -12.60 26.74 -4.26
CA LEU A 80 -13.21 25.82 -3.31
C LEU A 80 -12.92 26.17 -1.84
N ILE A 81 -11.80 26.85 -1.55
CA ILE A 81 -11.53 27.37 -0.20
C ILE A 81 -12.59 28.39 0.23
N GLU A 82 -13.08 29.21 -0.70
CA GLU A 82 -14.10 30.23 -0.41
C GLU A 82 -15.51 29.61 -0.26
N LEU A 83 -15.78 28.48 -0.94
CA LEU A 83 -17.08 27.79 -0.87
C LEU A 83 -17.18 26.80 0.31
N ILE A 84 -16.08 26.15 0.67
CA ILE A 84 -16.04 25.09 1.69
C ILE A 84 -15.52 25.68 3.00
N MET A 85 -16.47 26.22 3.78
CA MET A 85 -16.19 26.93 5.04
C MET A 85 -16.41 26.08 6.30
N SER A 86 -17.08 24.92 6.18
CA SER A 86 -17.35 24.01 7.30
C SER A 86 -16.39 22.83 7.29
N LYS A 87 -16.00 22.35 8.48
CA LYS A 87 -15.19 21.13 8.63
C LYS A 87 -16.02 19.86 8.32
N PRO A 88 -15.37 18.71 8.05
CA PRO A 88 -16.08 17.45 7.88
C PRO A 88 -16.88 17.08 9.12
N SER A 89 -18.07 16.53 8.90
CA SER A 89 -18.86 15.93 9.97
C SER A 89 -18.35 14.51 10.24
N THR A 90 -17.30 14.39 11.05
CA THR A 90 -16.87 13.07 11.53
C THR A 90 -17.89 12.56 12.54
N GLY A 91 -18.22 11.26 12.49
CA GLY A 91 -19.00 10.63 13.54
C GLY A 91 -18.38 10.96 14.90
N SER A 92 -19.22 11.28 15.89
CA SER A 92 -18.76 11.59 17.25
C SER A 92 -17.87 10.45 17.76
N ARG A 93 -16.65 10.75 18.26
CA ARG A 93 -15.74 9.76 18.88
C ARG A 93 -16.42 8.97 20.00
N TYR A 94 -17.46 9.52 20.61
CA TYR A 94 -18.25 8.87 21.65
C TYR A 94 -19.22 7.80 21.13
N SER A 95 -19.36 7.64 19.81
CA SER A 95 -20.19 6.57 19.24
C SER A 95 -19.59 5.18 19.47
N GLY A 96 -18.26 5.09 19.64
CA GLY A 96 -17.56 3.81 19.84
C GLY A 96 -17.73 2.82 18.69
N ASP A 97 -18.16 3.29 17.51
CA ASP A 97 -18.47 2.42 16.38
C ASP A 97 -17.19 2.04 15.60
N PRO A 98 -16.73 0.77 15.68
CA PRO A 98 -15.54 0.32 14.96
C PRO A 98 -15.73 0.30 13.44
N SER A 99 -16.94 0.58 12.93
CA SER A 99 -17.24 0.71 11.50
C SER A 99 -16.92 2.10 10.94
N THR A 100 -16.54 3.06 11.78
CA THR A 100 -16.15 4.41 11.36
C THR A 100 -14.67 4.67 11.63
N PRO A 101 -13.95 5.31 10.69
CA PRO A 101 -12.59 5.76 10.95
C PRO A 101 -12.57 6.91 11.95
N ASP A 102 -11.50 7.01 12.72
CA ASP A 102 -11.25 8.14 13.63
C ASP A 102 -10.20 9.09 13.02
N MET A 103 -10.35 10.37 13.29
CA MET A 103 -9.37 11.41 12.96
C MET A 103 -9.36 12.48 14.04
N GLU A 104 -8.16 12.77 14.56
CA GLU A 104 -7.96 13.90 15.44
C GLU A 104 -7.68 15.17 14.64
N PHE A 105 -8.69 16.04 14.51
CA PHE A 105 -8.52 17.34 13.85
C PHE A 105 -7.61 18.30 14.59
N ASP A 106 -7.37 18.08 15.89
CA ASP A 106 -6.48 18.92 16.70
C ASP A 106 -5.02 18.80 16.22
N GLU A 107 -4.62 17.65 15.66
CA GLU A 107 -3.31 17.46 15.02
C GLU A 107 -3.18 18.15 13.65
N LEU A 108 -4.28 18.75 13.16
CA LEU A 108 -4.39 19.39 11.84
C LEU A 108 -4.78 20.88 11.97
N GLU A 109 -4.48 21.48 13.11
CA GLU A 109 -4.75 22.89 13.40
C GLU A 109 -4.12 23.82 12.34
N GLY A 110 -4.83 24.87 11.95
CA GLY A 110 -4.42 25.81 10.91
C GLY A 110 -4.72 25.37 9.45
N LYS A 111 -5.24 24.16 9.22
CA LYS A 111 -5.70 23.75 7.89
C LYS A 111 -7.06 24.35 7.52
N THR A 112 -7.22 24.67 6.23
CA THR A 112 -8.52 25.09 5.69
C THR A 112 -9.54 23.96 5.77
N PRO A 113 -10.85 24.25 5.84
CA PRO A 113 -11.86 23.20 5.89
C PRO A 113 -11.81 22.29 4.66
N LEU A 114 -11.54 22.83 3.47
CA LEU A 114 -11.30 22.03 2.26
C LEU A 114 -10.16 21.02 2.44
N ALA A 115 -9.02 21.45 2.99
CA ALA A 115 -7.90 20.56 3.27
C ALA A 115 -8.28 19.45 4.26
N LEU A 116 -9.07 19.76 5.29
CA LEU A 116 -9.57 18.77 6.24
C LEU A 116 -10.48 17.73 5.56
N HIS A 117 -11.37 18.15 4.66
CA HIS A 117 -12.18 17.23 3.85
C HIS A 117 -11.32 16.31 2.99
N LEU A 118 -10.29 16.82 2.31
CA LEU A 118 -9.41 15.98 1.48
C LEU A 118 -8.64 14.94 2.31
N ILE A 119 -8.10 15.34 3.46
CA ILE A 119 -7.43 14.41 4.38
C ILE A 119 -8.44 13.38 4.92
N TRP A 120 -9.66 13.80 5.23
CA TRP A 120 -10.71 12.92 5.71
C TRP A 120 -11.12 11.87 4.68
N ILE A 121 -11.28 12.24 3.42
CA ILE A 121 -11.53 11.30 2.32
C ILE A 121 -10.38 10.27 2.22
N ILE A 122 -9.11 10.71 2.36
CA ILE A 122 -7.95 9.79 2.33
C ILE A 122 -7.96 8.84 3.53
N VAL A 123 -8.41 9.28 4.71
CA VAL A 123 -8.60 8.42 5.89
C VAL A 123 -9.71 7.40 5.65
N ILE A 124 -10.86 7.83 5.15
CA ILE A 124 -11.96 6.93 4.81
C ILE A 124 -11.51 5.88 3.78
N LEU A 125 -10.79 6.31 2.74
CA LEU A 125 -10.26 5.41 1.73
C LEU A 125 -9.32 4.36 2.35
N GLN A 126 -8.39 4.77 3.22
CA GLN A 126 -7.50 3.84 3.91
C GLN A 126 -8.27 2.84 4.77
N PHE A 127 -9.23 3.32 5.56
CA PHE A 127 -10.06 2.46 6.40
C PHE A 127 -10.82 1.42 5.57
N ASN A 128 -11.39 1.82 4.44
CA ASN A 128 -12.07 0.92 3.52
C ASN A 128 -11.11 -0.11 2.92
N LEU A 129 -9.90 0.29 2.52
CA LEU A 129 -8.85 -0.61 2.02
C LEU A 129 -8.38 -1.60 3.09
N GLU A 130 -8.25 -1.17 4.35
CA GLU A 130 -7.95 -2.04 5.49
C GLU A 130 -9.08 -3.06 5.75
N GLY A 131 -10.34 -2.66 5.58
CA GLY A 131 -11.47 -3.59 5.60
C GLY A 131 -11.38 -4.64 4.50
N LYS A 132 -10.99 -4.24 3.29
CA LYS A 132 -10.81 -5.14 2.14
C LYS A 132 -9.62 -6.08 2.29
N SER A 133 -8.52 -5.62 2.88
CA SER A 133 -7.32 -6.46 3.04
C SER A 133 -7.59 -7.70 3.90
N LYS A 134 -8.56 -7.63 4.82
CA LYS A 134 -9.00 -8.75 5.67
C LYS A 134 -9.65 -9.90 4.89
N HIS A 135 -10.03 -9.69 3.63
CA HIS A 135 -10.66 -10.71 2.78
C HIS A 135 -9.64 -11.53 1.97
N TYR A 136 -8.35 -11.19 1.99
CA TYR A 136 -7.31 -12.04 1.41
C TYR A 136 -7.01 -13.22 2.34
N LYS A 137 -6.90 -14.42 1.76
CA LYS A 137 -6.50 -15.63 2.50
C LYS A 137 -5.03 -15.61 2.91
N ASP A 138 -4.19 -15.05 2.04
CA ASP A 138 -2.75 -14.91 2.29
C ASP A 138 -2.47 -13.55 2.94
N ALA A 139 -1.91 -13.57 4.15
CA ALA A 139 -1.57 -12.36 4.90
C ALA A 139 -0.48 -11.52 4.24
N SER A 140 0.48 -12.15 3.55
CA SER A 140 1.51 -11.45 2.80
C SER A 140 0.91 -10.68 1.63
N LEU A 141 -0.06 -11.30 0.93
CA LEU A 141 -0.80 -10.63 -0.15
C LEU A 141 -1.65 -9.46 0.38
N ALA A 142 -2.28 -9.62 1.56
CA ALA A 142 -3.02 -8.54 2.22
C ALA A 142 -2.11 -7.32 2.49
N HIS A 143 -0.89 -7.55 3.00
CA HIS A 143 0.09 -6.49 3.24
C HIS A 143 0.58 -5.85 1.93
N LEU A 144 0.81 -6.64 0.88
CA LEU A 144 1.20 -6.14 -0.43
C LEU A 144 0.10 -5.28 -1.06
N PHE A 145 -1.16 -5.66 -0.90
CA PHE A 145 -2.31 -4.85 -1.32
C PHE A 145 -2.34 -3.49 -0.64
N ILE A 146 -2.18 -3.43 0.68
CA ILE A 146 -2.10 -2.16 1.41
C ILE A 146 -0.89 -1.34 0.94
N MET A 147 0.27 -1.97 0.80
CA MET A 147 1.49 -1.32 0.31
C MET A 147 1.28 -0.67 -1.06
N ASN A 148 0.72 -1.38 -2.04
CA ASN A 148 0.44 -0.86 -3.38
C ASN A 148 -0.49 0.35 -3.35
N ASN A 149 -1.58 0.27 -2.59
CA ASN A 149 -2.58 1.33 -2.56
C ASN A 149 -2.10 2.56 -1.80
N VAL A 150 -1.44 2.39 -0.65
CA VAL A 150 -0.87 3.53 0.11
C VAL A 150 0.29 4.16 -0.65
N HIS A 151 1.14 3.38 -1.33
CA HIS A 151 2.18 3.92 -2.19
C HIS A 151 1.58 4.77 -3.32
N TYR A 152 0.54 4.29 -3.98
CA TYR A 152 -0.16 5.07 -5.02
C TYR A 152 -0.73 6.39 -4.49
N ILE A 153 -1.35 6.39 -3.31
CA ILE A 153 -1.84 7.61 -2.64
C ILE A 153 -0.67 8.58 -2.40
N VAL A 154 0.44 8.09 -1.85
CA VAL A 154 1.64 8.90 -1.59
C VAL A 154 2.20 9.50 -2.88
N GLN A 155 2.28 8.73 -3.98
CA GLN A 155 2.76 9.24 -5.26
C GLN A 155 1.83 10.29 -5.86
N LYS A 156 0.51 10.09 -5.76
CA LYS A 156 -0.48 11.08 -6.22
C LYS A 156 -0.37 12.40 -5.47
N ILE A 157 -0.15 12.35 -4.15
CA ILE A 157 0.07 13.57 -3.34
C ILE A 157 1.39 14.23 -3.74
N LYS A 158 2.48 13.47 -3.90
CA LYS A 158 3.79 14.02 -4.29
C LYS A 158 3.80 14.61 -5.71
N GLY A 159 2.97 14.08 -6.60
CA GLY A 159 2.88 14.50 -7.99
C GLY A 159 2.07 15.77 -8.24
N SER A 160 1.31 16.26 -7.26
CA SER A 160 0.53 17.51 -7.36
C SER A 160 0.96 18.49 -6.27
N PRO A 161 1.57 19.64 -6.63
CA PRO A 161 1.96 20.68 -5.67
C PRO A 161 0.79 21.18 -4.82
N GLU A 162 -0.35 21.43 -5.45
CA GLU A 162 -1.58 21.91 -4.81
C GLU A 162 -2.13 20.90 -3.81
N LEU A 163 -2.16 19.62 -4.20
CA LEU A 163 -2.59 18.57 -3.30
C LEU A 163 -1.61 18.41 -2.14
N ARG A 164 -0.29 18.42 -2.42
CA ARG A 164 0.73 18.31 -1.36
C ARG A 164 0.62 19.45 -0.35
N GLU A 165 0.40 20.67 -0.80
CA GLU A 165 0.20 21.85 0.04
C GLU A 165 -1.00 21.64 0.99
N MET A 166 -2.15 21.24 0.45
CA MET A 166 -3.35 21.03 1.26
C MET A 166 -3.20 19.86 2.25
N ILE A 167 -2.64 18.73 1.81
CA ILE A 167 -2.44 17.57 2.68
C ILE A 167 -1.40 17.87 3.76
N GLY A 168 -0.32 18.58 3.42
CA GLY A 168 0.79 18.93 4.31
C GLY A 168 1.78 17.79 4.53
N ASP A 169 3.04 18.17 4.78
CA ASP A 169 4.15 17.23 4.88
C ASP A 169 4.04 16.30 6.10
N ASP A 170 3.41 16.73 7.19
CA ASP A 170 3.25 15.89 8.38
C ASP A 170 2.31 14.71 8.15
N TYR A 171 1.16 14.94 7.49
CA TYR A 171 0.25 13.86 7.14
C TYR A 171 0.85 12.96 6.04
N LEU A 172 1.56 13.54 5.06
CA LEU A 172 2.31 12.78 4.07
C LEU A 172 3.38 11.87 4.71
N ARG A 173 4.02 12.33 5.78
CA ARG A 173 4.96 11.51 6.58
C ARG A 173 4.25 10.34 7.25
N LYS A 174 3.06 10.55 7.83
CA LYS A 174 2.22 9.46 8.40
C LYS A 174 1.86 8.41 7.34
N LEU A 175 1.42 8.82 6.15
CA LEU A 175 1.14 7.90 5.03
C LEU A 175 2.37 7.12 4.59
N THR A 176 3.52 7.79 4.49
CA THR A 176 4.79 7.14 4.16
C THR A 176 5.20 6.11 5.22
N GLY A 177 4.93 6.40 6.51
CA GLY A 177 5.11 5.45 7.60
C GLY A 177 4.25 4.19 7.45
N LYS A 178 2.96 4.35 7.14
CA LYS A 178 2.05 3.23 6.87
C LYS A 178 2.49 2.38 5.67
N PHE A 179 2.94 3.02 4.60
CA PHE A 179 3.52 2.33 3.44
C PHE A 179 4.73 1.47 3.85
N ARG A 180 5.69 2.02 4.60
CA ARG A 180 6.87 1.29 5.08
C ARG A 180 6.51 0.14 6.03
N GLN A 181 5.51 0.35 6.88
CA GLN A 181 4.99 -0.68 7.79
C GLN A 181 4.36 -1.84 7.01
N ALA A 182 3.59 -1.56 5.96
CA ALA A 182 3.01 -2.58 5.10
C ALA A 182 4.10 -3.39 4.38
N ALA A 183 5.12 -2.73 3.81
CA ALA A 183 6.27 -3.39 3.19
C ALA A 183 7.02 -4.29 4.20
N THR A 184 7.27 -3.79 5.41
CA THR A 184 7.93 -4.57 6.48
C THR A 184 7.09 -5.77 6.90
N SER A 185 5.77 -5.60 7.01
CA SER A 185 4.85 -6.67 7.41
C SER A 185 4.76 -7.76 6.35
N TYR A 186 4.69 -7.37 5.06
CA TYR A 186 4.82 -8.29 3.93
C TYR A 186 6.11 -9.10 4.02
N GLN A 187 7.26 -8.42 4.14
CA GLN A 187 8.56 -9.08 4.20
C GLN A 187 8.63 -10.07 5.37
N ARG A 188 8.10 -9.68 6.53
CA ARG A 188 8.07 -10.53 7.73
C ARG A 188 7.19 -11.75 7.53
N ALA A 189 5.99 -11.58 6.96
CA ALA A 189 5.01 -12.64 6.77
C ALA A 189 5.48 -13.71 5.77
N THR A 190 6.24 -13.31 4.73
CA THR A 190 6.77 -14.26 3.73
C THR A 190 8.15 -14.80 4.11
N TRP A 191 9.12 -13.91 4.40
CA TRP A 191 10.54 -14.28 4.29
C TRP A 191 11.16 -14.76 5.59
N VAL A 192 10.54 -14.51 6.75
CA VAL A 192 11.10 -14.97 8.04
C VAL A 192 11.23 -16.48 8.10
N SER A 193 10.20 -17.22 7.67
CA SER A 193 10.22 -18.69 7.65
C SER A 193 11.21 -19.24 6.63
N VAL A 194 11.26 -18.66 5.43
CA VAL A 194 12.21 -19.02 4.37
C VAL A 194 13.65 -18.84 4.85
N LEU A 195 13.96 -17.67 5.40
CA LEU A 195 15.29 -17.36 5.94
C LEU A 195 15.62 -18.18 7.18
N TYR A 196 14.62 -18.57 7.98
CA TYR A 196 14.83 -19.44 9.13
C TYR A 196 15.45 -20.78 8.71
N CYS A 197 15.08 -21.34 7.55
CA CYS A 197 15.67 -22.57 7.04
C CYS A 197 17.17 -22.46 6.73
N LEU A 198 17.67 -21.24 6.50
CA LEU A 198 19.07 -20.97 6.16
C LEU A 198 19.96 -20.67 7.37
N ARG A 199 19.45 -20.90 8.58
CA ARG A 199 20.22 -20.75 9.82
C ARG A 199 20.85 -22.05 10.31
N ASP A 200 21.78 -21.93 11.24
CA ASP A 200 22.56 -23.06 11.78
C ASP A 200 21.88 -23.77 12.95
N GLU A 201 20.92 -23.09 13.60
CA GLU A 201 20.36 -23.59 14.85
C GLU A 201 19.70 -24.96 14.64
N GLY A 202 19.96 -25.92 15.52
CA GLY A 202 19.39 -27.27 15.41
C GLY A 202 20.04 -28.17 14.34
N LEU A 203 21.09 -27.73 13.64
CA LEU A 203 21.88 -28.59 12.74
C LEU A 203 23.00 -29.37 13.45
N HIS A 204 23.44 -28.88 14.61
CA HIS A 204 24.52 -29.48 15.39
C HIS A 204 23.94 -30.38 16.48
N VAL A 205 24.42 -31.63 16.54
CA VAL A 205 24.08 -32.54 17.64
C VAL A 205 25.13 -32.36 18.74
N ARG A 206 24.71 -31.97 19.95
CA ARG A 206 25.60 -31.99 21.14
C ARG A 206 25.65 -33.42 21.68
N GLY A 207 26.65 -34.18 21.26
CA GLY A 207 27.00 -35.48 21.84
C GLY A 207 28.34 -35.42 22.58
N SER A 208 28.53 -36.32 23.55
CA SER A 208 29.64 -36.29 24.53
C SER A 208 31.05 -36.47 23.93
N PHE A 209 31.21 -36.83 22.64
CA PHE A 209 32.52 -37.11 22.04
C PHE A 209 32.72 -36.63 20.59
N SER A 210 31.75 -35.94 19.97
CA SER A 210 31.99 -35.18 18.73
C SER A 210 30.88 -34.15 18.46
N SER A 211 31.24 -32.90 18.20
CA SER A 211 30.35 -31.90 17.61
C SER A 211 30.31 -32.11 16.09
N GLY A 212 29.26 -32.77 15.59
CA GLY A 212 29.07 -33.00 14.16
C GLY A 212 27.76 -32.41 13.63
N VAL A 213 27.73 -32.06 12.35
CA VAL A 213 26.52 -31.64 11.64
C VAL A 213 25.65 -32.88 11.37
N SER A 214 24.38 -32.81 11.76
CA SER A 214 23.41 -33.86 11.45
C SER A 214 23.04 -33.83 9.96
N LYS A 215 23.50 -34.83 9.20
CA LYS A 215 23.17 -34.97 7.77
C LYS A 215 21.66 -35.11 7.54
N SER A 216 20.92 -35.76 8.43
CA SER A 216 19.47 -35.91 8.32
C SER A 216 18.75 -34.57 8.54
N ALA A 217 19.11 -33.83 9.58
CA ALA A 217 18.53 -32.52 9.85
C ALA A 217 18.84 -31.51 8.73
N LEU A 218 20.07 -31.56 8.19
CA LEU A 218 20.48 -30.71 7.08
C LEU A 218 19.70 -31.02 5.80
N ARG A 219 19.50 -32.30 5.47
CA ARG A 219 18.68 -32.73 4.32
C ARG A 219 17.25 -32.25 4.44
N GLU A 220 16.68 -32.35 5.64
CA GLU A 220 15.32 -31.86 5.90
C GLU A 220 15.23 -30.35 5.73
N ARG A 221 16.21 -29.59 6.24
CA ARG A 221 16.26 -28.13 6.04
C ARG A 221 16.28 -27.72 4.57
N PHE A 222 17.09 -28.37 3.74
CA PHE A 222 17.12 -28.11 2.31
C PHE A 222 15.77 -28.42 1.63
N LYS A 223 15.13 -29.53 2.01
CA LYS A 223 13.79 -29.88 1.50
C LYS A 223 12.74 -28.84 1.89
N THR A 224 12.71 -28.42 3.14
CA THR A 224 11.77 -27.41 3.63
C THR A 224 12.02 -26.07 2.95
N PHE A 225 13.27 -25.66 2.79
CA PHE A 225 13.62 -24.46 2.03
C PHE A 225 13.11 -24.55 0.59
N ASN A 226 13.39 -25.65 -0.12
CA ASN A 226 12.97 -25.82 -1.51
C ASN A 226 11.45 -25.72 -1.66
N ALA A 227 10.70 -26.41 -0.78
CA ALA A 227 9.24 -26.40 -0.81
C ALA A 227 8.66 -25.00 -0.54
N MET A 228 9.19 -24.29 0.47
CA MET A 228 8.73 -22.94 0.77
C MET A 228 9.09 -21.94 -0.33
N PHE A 229 10.32 -22.00 -0.86
CA PHE A 229 10.74 -21.09 -1.92
C PHE A 229 9.95 -21.32 -3.20
N GLU A 230 9.69 -22.58 -3.58
CA GLU A 230 8.86 -22.91 -4.73
C GLU A 230 7.43 -22.39 -4.58
N GLU A 231 6.85 -22.50 -3.39
CA GLU A 231 5.51 -21.94 -3.12
C GLU A 231 5.51 -20.41 -3.18
N VAL A 232 6.53 -19.75 -2.60
CA VAL A 232 6.69 -18.30 -2.69
C VAL A 232 6.85 -17.86 -4.13
N HIS A 233 7.69 -18.52 -4.92
CA HIS A 233 7.90 -18.17 -6.33
C HIS A 233 6.63 -18.37 -7.16
N ARG A 234 5.96 -19.51 -6.98
CA ARG A 234 4.69 -19.83 -7.65
C ARG A 234 3.60 -18.79 -7.35
N THR A 235 3.48 -18.36 -6.10
CA THR A 235 2.44 -17.40 -5.69
C THR A 235 2.81 -15.97 -6.06
N GLN A 236 4.00 -15.50 -5.69
CA GLN A 236 4.38 -14.09 -5.84
C GLN A 236 4.64 -13.65 -7.27
N ALA A 237 4.97 -14.55 -8.19
CA ALA A 237 5.02 -14.22 -9.61
C ALA A 237 3.64 -13.78 -10.15
N THR A 238 2.55 -14.35 -9.61
CA THR A 238 1.17 -13.99 -9.99
C THR A 238 0.67 -12.72 -9.32
N TRP A 239 1.38 -12.21 -8.32
CA TRP A 239 1.04 -10.94 -7.68
C TRP A 239 1.50 -9.78 -8.56
N LEU A 240 0.91 -8.61 -8.38
CA LEU A 240 1.18 -7.47 -9.24
C LEU A 240 1.48 -6.22 -8.43
N ILE A 241 2.68 -5.66 -8.62
CA ILE A 241 3.04 -4.32 -8.16
C ILE A 241 3.11 -3.41 -9.39
N PRO A 242 2.11 -2.55 -9.64
CA PRO A 242 2.08 -1.74 -10.86
C PRO A 242 3.23 -0.74 -10.99
N ASP A 243 3.70 -0.19 -9.88
CA ASP A 243 4.80 0.76 -9.85
C ASP A 243 6.14 0.03 -10.04
N SER A 244 6.86 0.32 -11.12
CA SER A 244 8.10 -0.36 -11.48
C SER A 244 9.23 -0.10 -10.50
N GLN A 245 9.30 1.11 -9.95
CA GLN A 245 10.34 1.48 -9.00
C GLN A 245 10.13 0.72 -7.67
N LEU A 246 8.92 0.75 -7.13
CA LEU A 246 8.55 -0.01 -5.93
C LEU A 246 8.79 -1.51 -6.13
N ARG A 247 8.44 -2.04 -7.31
CA ARG A 247 8.66 -3.44 -7.65
C ARG A 247 10.14 -3.80 -7.57
N GLU A 248 10.99 -2.99 -8.17
CA GLU A 248 12.43 -3.23 -8.21
C GLU A 248 13.07 -3.05 -6.82
N GLU A 249 12.70 -2.00 -6.09
CA GLU A 249 13.15 -1.80 -4.70
C GLU A 249 12.82 -3.00 -3.81
N LEU A 250 11.63 -3.60 -3.98
CA LEU A 250 11.23 -4.76 -3.21
C LEU A 250 12.02 -6.02 -3.60
N ARG A 251 12.28 -6.22 -4.89
CA ARG A 251 13.12 -7.32 -5.40
C ARG A 251 14.54 -7.21 -4.87
N ILE A 252 15.14 -6.02 -4.96
CA ILE A 252 16.47 -5.74 -4.41
C ILE A 252 16.49 -6.07 -2.92
N SER A 253 15.52 -5.58 -2.15
CA SER A 253 15.45 -5.83 -0.69
C SER A 253 15.30 -7.31 -0.34
N ILE A 254 14.59 -8.09 -1.16
CA ILE A 254 14.49 -9.55 -1.01
C ILE A 254 15.84 -10.20 -1.33
N SER A 255 16.44 -9.87 -2.46
CA SER A 255 17.74 -10.41 -2.90
C SER A 255 18.85 -10.14 -1.89
N GLU A 256 18.93 -8.92 -1.35
CA GLU A 256 19.91 -8.52 -0.34
C GLU A 256 19.86 -9.36 0.93
N LYS A 257 18.71 -9.96 1.26
CA LYS A 257 18.53 -10.83 2.43
C LYS A 257 18.68 -12.30 2.08
N LEU A 258 18.05 -12.74 0.99
CA LEU A 258 17.98 -14.14 0.59
C LEU A 258 19.32 -14.65 0.07
N ILE A 259 19.93 -13.91 -0.86
CA ILE A 259 21.10 -14.38 -1.60
C ILE A 259 22.31 -14.55 -0.69
N PRO A 260 22.69 -13.58 0.18
CA PRO A 260 23.80 -13.78 1.10
C PRO A 260 23.55 -14.93 2.10
N ALA A 261 22.32 -15.04 2.62
CA ALA A 261 21.95 -16.12 3.54
C ALA A 261 22.07 -17.49 2.88
N TYR A 262 21.56 -17.65 1.66
CA TYR A 262 21.62 -18.89 0.91
C TYR A 262 23.05 -19.26 0.53
N ARG A 263 23.81 -18.30 -0.01
CA ARG A 263 25.22 -18.48 -0.39
C ARG A 263 26.07 -18.93 0.81
N SER A 264 25.89 -18.30 1.97
CA SER A 264 26.58 -18.66 3.20
C SER A 264 26.18 -20.05 3.71
N PHE A 265 24.88 -20.37 3.69
CA PHE A 265 24.38 -21.68 4.10
C PHE A 265 24.91 -22.80 3.18
N LEU A 266 24.83 -22.59 1.87
CA LEU A 266 25.33 -23.53 0.87
C LEU A 266 26.84 -23.73 1.02
N GLY A 267 27.64 -22.66 1.10
CA GLY A 267 29.09 -22.76 1.24
C GLY A 267 29.55 -23.58 2.44
N ARG A 268 28.82 -23.53 3.55
CA ARG A 268 29.17 -24.26 4.79
C ARG A 268 28.75 -25.72 4.76
N PHE A 269 27.60 -26.03 4.15
CA PHE A 269 26.97 -27.34 4.30
C PHE A 269 26.93 -28.19 3.02
N ARG A 270 27.28 -27.63 1.85
CA ARG A 270 27.27 -28.32 0.55
C ARG A 270 28.04 -29.65 0.55
N SER A 271 29.26 -29.65 1.07
CA SER A 271 30.11 -30.86 1.16
C SER A 271 29.48 -32.02 1.96
N HIS A 272 28.62 -31.69 2.94
CA HIS A 272 27.94 -32.68 3.78
C HIS A 272 26.79 -33.38 3.04
N ILE A 273 26.26 -32.76 1.98
CA ILE A 273 25.22 -33.30 1.11
C ILE A 273 25.82 -34.01 -0.11
N GLU A 274 26.80 -33.40 -0.76
CA GLU A 274 27.47 -33.96 -1.95
C GLU A 274 28.21 -35.27 -1.67
N SER A 275 28.61 -35.51 -0.42
CA SER A 275 29.17 -36.79 0.02
C SER A 275 28.13 -37.92 0.16
N GLY A 276 26.85 -37.67 -0.11
CA GLY A 276 25.74 -38.62 -0.03
C GLY A 276 25.23 -39.11 -1.39
N LYS A 277 24.26 -40.05 -1.37
CA LYS A 277 23.54 -40.47 -2.58
C LYS A 277 22.52 -39.41 -2.98
N HIS A 278 22.50 -39.04 -4.26
CA HIS A 278 21.54 -38.12 -4.90
C HIS A 278 21.51 -36.69 -4.32
N PRO A 279 22.61 -35.92 -4.36
CA PRO A 279 22.66 -34.54 -3.88
C PRO A 279 21.66 -33.60 -4.61
N GLU A 280 21.35 -33.89 -5.87
CA GLU A 280 20.38 -33.17 -6.70
C GLU A 280 18.96 -33.14 -6.11
N ASN A 281 18.63 -34.13 -5.27
CA ASN A 281 17.31 -34.18 -4.60
C ASN A 281 17.20 -33.21 -3.42
N TYR A 282 18.31 -32.60 -2.99
CA TYR A 282 18.35 -31.70 -1.83
C TYR A 282 18.77 -30.28 -2.25
N ILE A 283 19.81 -30.14 -3.08
CA ILE A 283 20.26 -28.84 -3.59
C ILE A 283 19.59 -28.62 -4.95
N LYS A 284 18.38 -28.03 -4.95
CA LYS A 284 17.56 -27.80 -6.15
C LYS A 284 17.93 -26.51 -6.91
N TYR A 285 18.46 -25.51 -6.21
CA TYR A 285 18.71 -24.17 -6.73
C TYR A 285 20.19 -23.81 -6.62
N SER A 286 20.76 -23.24 -7.67
CA SER A 286 21.99 -22.47 -7.57
C SER A 286 21.71 -21.08 -6.97
N VAL A 287 22.77 -20.30 -6.73
CA VAL A 287 22.60 -18.91 -6.29
C VAL A 287 21.99 -18.07 -7.42
N GLU A 288 22.44 -18.34 -8.64
CA GLU A 288 22.01 -17.69 -9.88
C GLU A 288 20.54 -18.03 -10.21
N ASP A 289 20.09 -19.24 -9.88
CA ASP A 289 18.69 -19.65 -10.03
C ASP A 289 17.78 -18.83 -9.12
N LEU A 290 18.20 -18.60 -7.87
CA LEU A 290 17.44 -17.78 -6.92
C LEU A 290 17.43 -16.31 -7.34
N GLU A 291 18.58 -15.76 -7.76
CA GLU A 291 18.67 -14.39 -8.29
C GLU A 291 17.71 -14.21 -9.47
N SER A 292 17.75 -15.14 -10.42
CA SER A 292 16.85 -15.13 -11.58
C SER A 292 15.38 -15.29 -11.18
N ALA A 293 15.07 -16.13 -10.19
CA ALA A 293 13.71 -16.36 -9.73
C ALA A 293 13.09 -15.12 -9.05
N VAL A 294 13.89 -14.34 -8.30
CA VAL A 294 13.41 -13.09 -7.69
C VAL A 294 12.99 -12.06 -8.74
N LEU A 295 13.62 -12.06 -9.91
CA LEU A 295 13.24 -11.17 -11.02
C LEU A 295 11.82 -11.45 -11.55
N ASP A 296 11.28 -12.64 -11.34
CA ASP A 296 9.91 -12.97 -11.77
C ASP A 296 8.85 -12.44 -10.80
N PHE A 297 9.22 -12.03 -9.58
CA PHE A 297 8.23 -11.67 -8.56
C PHE A 297 7.46 -10.40 -8.93
N PHE A 298 6.17 -10.39 -8.63
CA PHE A 298 5.28 -9.23 -8.75
C PHE A 298 4.98 -8.75 -10.19
N GLU A 299 5.23 -9.60 -11.17
CA GLU A 299 4.96 -9.34 -12.59
C GLU A 299 3.48 -9.51 -12.98
N GLY A 300 2.71 -10.31 -12.22
CA GLY A 300 1.28 -10.51 -12.42
C GLY A 300 0.92 -11.66 -13.36
N TYR A 301 1.89 -12.49 -13.76
CA TYR A 301 1.66 -13.66 -14.60
C TYR A 301 2.37 -14.90 -14.04
N PRO A 302 1.80 -16.10 -14.22
CA PRO A 302 2.44 -17.33 -13.79
C PRO A 302 3.72 -17.58 -14.61
N VAL A 303 4.82 -17.89 -13.92
CA VAL A 303 6.06 -18.29 -14.60
C VAL A 303 5.86 -19.68 -15.19
N SER A 304 5.99 -19.81 -16.51
CA SER A 304 6.04 -21.12 -17.15
C SER A 304 7.38 -21.79 -16.80
N GLN A 305 7.35 -22.78 -15.89
CA GLN A 305 8.51 -23.57 -15.48
C GLN A 305 9.26 -24.25 -16.65
N HIS A 306 8.63 -24.35 -17.84
CA HIS A 306 9.20 -24.97 -19.03
C HIS A 306 10.22 -24.11 -19.80
N LEU A 307 10.29 -22.79 -19.59
CA LEU A 307 11.19 -21.93 -20.38
C LEU A 307 12.63 -21.86 -19.83
N ARG A 308 12.85 -22.13 -18.54
CA ARG A 308 14.19 -22.06 -17.92
C ARG A 308 15.03 -23.33 -18.02
N ARG A 309 14.46 -24.48 -18.42
CA ARG A 309 15.23 -25.70 -18.73
C ARG A 309 15.93 -25.67 -20.10
N ARG A 310 15.77 -24.60 -20.89
CA ARG A 310 16.34 -24.48 -22.25
C ARG A 310 17.63 -23.69 -22.36
N SER A 311 18.15 -23.18 -21.26
CA SER A 311 19.49 -22.59 -21.18
C SER A 311 20.34 -23.44 -20.24
N GLN A 312 20.62 -24.68 -20.67
CA GLN A 312 21.82 -25.41 -20.28
C GLN A 312 22.94 -25.05 -21.25
#